data_AF-A0A957ZUH0-F1
#
_entry.id   AF-A0A957ZUH0-F1
#
_cell.length_a   1.000
_cell.length_b   1.000
_cell.length_c   1.000
_cell.angle_alpha   90.00
_cell.angle_beta   90.00
_cell.angle_gamma   90.00
#
_symmetry.space_group_name_H-M   'P 1'
#
loop_
_entity.id
_entity.type
_entity.pdbx_description
1 polymer ?
#
loop_
_entity_poly.entity_id
_entity_poly.type
_entity_poly.pdbx_seq_one_letter_code
_entity_poly.pdbx_strand_id
1 'polypeptide(L)'
;MADVTYPAVFDGHNDTVLDLMSSDPERRRSFFEESPRGHIDLPRIRQGGFGGGIFAIYTPSPKRTGPPPKRNEYAVKLPDPLKYGPSLEHATRAFATLLDVEREAAGAVKVVRTADELRTCFEDGTVAMVLHLEGAEP
;
A
#
# COMPACT_ATOMS: atom_id res chain seq x y z
N MET A 1 -27.23 5.29 4.80
CA MET A 1 -25.97 5.75 4.17
C MET A 1 -25.03 6.02 5.32
N ALA A 2 -23.86 5.38 5.38
CA ALA A 2 -22.89 5.68 6.42
C ALA A 2 -22.47 7.14 6.26
N ASP A 3 -22.42 7.86 7.38
CA ASP A 3 -22.04 9.26 7.46
C ASP A 3 -20.57 9.35 6.99
N VAL A 4 -20.35 9.72 5.73
CA VAL A 4 -19.00 9.86 5.19
C VAL A 4 -18.42 11.10 5.86
N THR A 5 -17.43 10.91 6.74
CA THR A 5 -16.68 12.00 7.36
C THR A 5 -16.02 12.81 6.24
N TYR A 6 -16.63 13.94 5.91
CA TYR A 6 -16.13 14.85 4.89
C TYR A 6 -15.21 15.89 5.55
N PRO A 7 -14.08 16.27 4.92
CA PRO A 7 -13.58 15.80 3.63
C PRO A 7 -12.93 14.42 3.73
N ALA A 8 -13.12 13.62 2.67
CA ALA A 8 -12.39 12.38 2.48
C ALA A 8 -10.88 12.67 2.41
N VAL A 9 -10.09 11.97 3.23
CA VAL A 9 -8.62 12.11 3.22
C VAL A 9 -8.07 11.33 2.04
N PHE A 10 -7.27 12.00 1.21
CA PHE A 10 -6.43 11.35 0.21
C PHE A 10 -4.99 11.31 0.70
N ASP A 11 -4.50 10.10 0.97
CA ASP A 11 -3.17 9.88 1.52
C ASP A 11 -2.08 9.85 0.43
N GLY A 12 -0.97 10.54 0.70
CA GLY A 12 0.11 10.72 -0.27
C GLY A 12 1.08 9.54 -0.39
N HIS A 13 1.10 8.62 0.59
CA HIS A 13 1.97 7.45 0.58
C HIS A 13 1.60 6.45 1.68
N ASN A 14 1.43 5.19 1.31
CA ASN A 14 1.41 4.10 2.28
C ASN A 14 2.03 2.80 1.75
N ASP A 15 2.57 2.01 2.67
CA ASP A 15 3.25 0.73 2.40
C ASP A 15 2.36 -0.49 2.61
N THR A 16 1.03 -0.32 2.54
CA THR A 16 0.06 -1.38 2.85
C THR A 16 0.30 -2.67 2.05
N VAL A 17 0.77 -2.51 0.81
CA VAL A 17 1.04 -3.62 -0.14
C VAL A 17 2.02 -4.65 0.44
N LEU A 18 3.01 -4.21 1.23
CA LEU A 18 4.04 -5.09 1.78
C LEU A 18 3.45 -6.17 2.70
N ASP A 19 2.48 -5.81 3.53
CA ASP A 19 1.79 -6.76 4.41
C ASP A 19 0.84 -7.67 3.60
N LEU A 20 0.14 -7.12 2.60
CA LEU A 20 -0.83 -7.87 1.80
C LEU A 20 -0.18 -8.96 0.93
N MET A 21 0.99 -8.65 0.35
CA MET A 21 1.73 -9.58 -0.52
C MET A 21 2.66 -10.54 0.24
N SER A 22 2.77 -10.39 1.56
CA SER A 22 3.69 -11.17 2.39
C SER A 22 3.39 -12.67 2.29
N SER A 23 4.43 -13.47 2.07
CA SER A 23 4.36 -14.94 2.16
C SER A 23 4.50 -15.47 3.59
N ASP A 24 4.92 -14.62 4.53
CA ASP A 24 4.99 -14.95 5.95
C ASP A 24 3.57 -14.92 6.55
N PRO A 25 3.01 -16.05 7.01
CA PRO A 25 1.64 -16.13 7.54
C PRO A 25 1.40 -15.22 8.75
N GLU A 26 2.44 -14.93 9.54
CA GLU A 26 2.36 -14.05 10.71
C GLU A 26 2.30 -12.57 10.31
N ARG A 27 2.73 -12.26 9.08
CA ARG A 27 2.70 -10.91 8.52
C ARG A 27 1.53 -10.68 7.59
N ARG A 28 1.18 -11.71 6.81
CA ARG A 28 0.10 -11.66 5.83
C ARG A 28 -1.21 -11.36 6.52
N ARG A 29 -1.97 -10.42 5.96
CA ARG A 29 -3.30 -10.06 6.46
C ARG A 29 -4.26 -9.78 5.31
N SER A 30 -5.55 -9.86 5.63
CA SER A 30 -6.61 -9.43 4.72
C SER A 30 -6.67 -7.90 4.66
N PHE A 31 -7.03 -7.36 3.50
CA PHE A 31 -7.41 -5.95 3.37
C PHE A 31 -8.85 -5.71 3.86
N PHE A 32 -9.69 -6.75 3.88
CA PHE A 32 -11.12 -6.64 4.17
C PHE A 32 -11.49 -6.90 5.62
N GLU A 33 -10.54 -7.40 6.42
CA GLU A 33 -10.72 -7.67 7.84
C GLU A 33 -9.82 -6.74 8.65
N GLU A 34 -10.33 -6.25 9.77
CA GLU A 34 -9.56 -5.42 10.68
C GLU A 34 -8.45 -6.27 11.30
N SER A 35 -7.20 -5.81 11.20
CA SER A 35 -6.04 -6.53 11.71
C SER A 35 -5.38 -5.78 12.87
N PRO A 36 -4.89 -6.47 13.91
CA PRO A 36 -4.03 -5.86 14.92
C PRO A 36 -2.64 -5.46 14.37
N ARG A 37 -2.36 -5.78 13.10
CA ARG A 37 -1.12 -5.43 12.38
C ARG A 37 -1.42 -4.51 11.20
N GLY A 38 -0.40 -3.74 10.80
CA GLY A 38 -0.53 -2.73 9.74
C GLY A 38 -1.42 -1.55 10.14
N HIS A 39 -1.54 -0.56 9.26
CA HIS A 39 -2.26 0.69 9.56
C HIS A 39 -3.56 0.87 8.77
N ILE A 40 -3.70 0.19 7.62
CA ILE A 40 -4.80 0.42 6.68
C ILE A 40 -5.50 -0.89 6.32
N ASP A 41 -6.76 -1.02 6.66
CA ASP A 41 -7.69 -2.05 6.14
C ASP A 41 -9.06 -1.41 5.93
N LEU A 42 -9.93 -2.08 5.18
CA LEU A 42 -11.22 -1.55 4.79
C LEU A 42 -12.08 -1.15 6.00
N PRO A 43 -12.17 -1.92 7.10
CA PRO A 43 -12.91 -1.49 8.29
C PRO A 43 -12.37 -0.19 8.88
N ARG A 44 -11.04 -0.04 9.05
CA ARG A 44 -10.44 1.20 9.55
C ARG A 44 -10.57 2.36 8.57
N ILE A 45 -10.51 2.11 7.26
CA ILE A 45 -10.76 3.11 6.23
C ILE A 45 -12.16 3.71 6.40
N ARG A 46 -13.17 2.85 6.59
CA ARG A 46 -14.56 3.29 6.78
C ARG A 46 -14.77 4.08 8.07
N GLN A 47 -14.04 3.76 9.13
CA GLN A 47 -14.10 4.50 10.40
C GLN A 47 -13.31 5.81 10.36
N GLY A 48 -12.19 5.85 9.62
CA GLY A 48 -11.21 6.93 9.66
C GLY A 48 -11.37 8.02 8.59
N GLY A 49 -12.33 7.91 7.67
CA GLY A 49 -12.54 8.90 6.61
C GLY A 49 -11.45 8.87 5.51
N PHE A 50 -10.78 7.73 5.33
CA PHE A 50 -9.80 7.54 4.26
C PHE A 50 -10.54 7.34 2.93
N GLY A 51 -10.48 8.31 2.02
CA GLY A 51 -11.11 8.21 0.70
C GLY A 51 -10.26 7.46 -0.33
N GLY A 52 -8.96 7.38 -0.08
CA GLY A 52 -8.03 6.74 -0.99
C GLY A 52 -6.60 7.17 -0.72
N GLY A 53 -5.68 6.64 -1.50
CA GLY A 53 -4.29 7.06 -1.41
C GLY A 53 -3.40 6.48 -2.49
N ILE A 54 -2.12 6.82 -2.34
CA ILE A 54 -1.02 6.35 -3.18
C ILE A 54 -0.42 5.10 -2.52
N PHE A 55 -0.63 3.94 -3.14
CA PHE A 55 -0.21 2.63 -2.62
C PHE A 55 1.15 2.27 -3.22
N ALA A 56 2.17 2.25 -2.37
CA ALA A 56 3.55 2.06 -2.77
C ALA A 56 3.87 0.61 -3.13
N ILE A 57 4.46 0.45 -4.32
CA ILE A 57 5.14 -0.73 -4.80
C ILE A 57 6.62 -0.48 -4.52
N TYR A 58 7.02 -0.85 -3.31
CA TYR A 58 8.39 -0.77 -2.82
C TYR A 58 9.04 -2.16 -2.87
N THR A 59 10.26 -2.24 -3.38
CA THR A 59 11.08 -3.45 -3.36
C THR A 59 12.05 -3.38 -2.18
N PRO A 60 11.87 -4.20 -1.13
CA PRO A 60 12.74 -4.17 0.03
C PRO A 60 14.17 -4.55 -0.32
N SER A 61 15.12 -3.77 0.20
CA SER A 61 16.52 -4.19 0.21
C SER A 61 16.70 -5.51 0.94
N PRO A 62 17.67 -6.36 0.53
CA PRO A 62 18.06 -7.53 1.30
C PRO A 62 18.32 -7.16 2.76
N LYS A 63 18.01 -8.09 3.69
CA LYS A 63 18.20 -7.85 5.13
C LYS A 63 19.60 -7.32 5.38
N ARG A 64 19.65 -6.16 6.02
CA ARG A 64 20.90 -5.48 6.33
C ARG A 64 21.78 -6.40 7.17
N THR A 65 23.01 -6.59 6.71
CA THR A 65 24.05 -7.25 7.49
C THR A 65 24.67 -6.21 8.42
N GLY A 66 24.50 -6.38 9.73
CA GLY A 66 25.11 -5.51 10.75
C GLY A 66 24.12 -4.93 11.78
N PRO A 67 24.65 -4.46 12.93
CA PRO A 67 23.84 -4.02 14.07
C PRO A 67 22.97 -2.79 13.73
N PRO A 68 21.75 -2.67 14.30
CA PRO A 68 20.90 -1.46 14.19
C PRO A 68 21.73 -0.20 14.48
N PRO A 69 21.46 0.92 13.78
CA PRO A 69 22.13 2.17 14.12
C PRO A 69 21.81 2.51 15.58
N LYS A 70 22.80 3.00 16.32
CA LYS A 70 22.56 3.43 17.71
C LYS A 70 21.62 4.62 17.70
N ARG A 71 20.92 4.86 18.82
CA ARG A 71 19.85 5.85 18.98
C ARG A 71 20.21 7.29 18.58
N ASN A 72 21.50 7.61 18.38
CA ASN A 72 22.01 8.93 17.98
C ASN A 72 22.96 8.89 16.75
N GLU A 73 23.00 7.77 16.02
CA GLU A 73 23.77 7.62 14.78
C GLU A 73 22.80 7.60 13.59
N TYR A 74 22.82 8.65 12.76
CA TYR A 74 21.90 8.80 11.62
C TYR A 74 22.50 8.34 10.28
N ALA A 75 23.82 8.06 10.25
CA ALA A 75 24.49 7.60 9.04
C ALA A 75 24.28 6.09 8.88
N VAL A 76 23.26 5.72 8.10
CA VAL A 76 23.04 4.34 7.67
C VAL A 76 23.72 4.16 6.32
N LYS A 77 24.59 3.14 6.20
CA LYS A 77 25.17 2.76 4.91
C LYS A 77 24.03 2.44 3.94
N LEU A 78 24.04 3.07 2.77
CA LEU A 78 23.10 2.75 1.69
C LEU A 78 23.21 1.26 1.33
N PRO A 79 22.08 0.59 1.05
CA PRO A 79 22.12 -0.76 0.51
C PRO A 79 22.81 -0.76 -0.86
N ASP A 80 23.31 -1.92 -1.28
CA ASP A 80 23.77 -2.10 -2.65
C ASP A 80 22.56 -1.99 -3.62
N PRO A 81 22.76 -1.51 -4.86
CA PRO A 81 21.69 -1.46 -5.84
C PRO A 81 21.00 -2.82 -6.05
N LEU A 82 19.67 -2.80 -6.18
CA LEU A 82 18.91 -4.01 -6.44
C LEU A 82 19.16 -4.53 -7.86
N LYS A 83 18.95 -5.83 -8.04
CA LYS A 83 19.04 -6.47 -9.35
C LYS A 83 17.69 -6.37 -10.06
N TYR A 84 17.72 -5.97 -11.33
CA TYR A 84 16.56 -5.87 -12.22
C TYR A 84 15.59 -7.06 -12.10
N GLY A 85 16.01 -8.29 -12.46
CA GLY A 85 15.11 -9.44 -12.50
C GLY A 85 14.29 -9.67 -11.22
N PRO A 86 14.92 -9.81 -10.03
CA PRO A 86 14.19 -9.92 -8.77
C PRO A 86 13.31 -8.70 -8.43
N SER A 87 13.75 -7.48 -8.78
CA SER A 87 12.94 -6.26 -8.59
C SER A 87 11.68 -6.29 -9.44
N LEU A 88 11.79 -6.64 -10.73
CA LEU A 88 10.65 -6.78 -11.64
C LEU A 88 9.63 -7.80 -11.11
N GLU A 89 10.11 -8.97 -10.69
CA GLU A 89 9.26 -10.04 -10.15
C GLU A 89 8.50 -9.59 -8.90
N HIS A 90 9.18 -8.90 -7.98
CA HIS A 90 8.56 -8.36 -6.77
C HIS A 90 7.52 -7.28 -7.10
N ALA A 91 7.89 -6.29 -7.92
CA ALA A 91 7.01 -5.20 -8.32
C ALA A 91 5.76 -5.72 -9.06
N THR A 92 5.92 -6.72 -9.92
CA THR A 92 4.80 -7.36 -10.64
C THR A 92 3.84 -8.05 -9.67
N ARG A 93 4.35 -8.74 -8.64
CA ARG A 93 3.51 -9.36 -7.61
C ARG A 93 2.78 -8.33 -6.75
N ALA A 94 3.44 -7.23 -6.39
CA ALA A 94 2.84 -6.13 -5.66
C ALA A 94 1.69 -5.48 -6.46
N PHE A 95 1.91 -5.26 -7.76
CA PHE A 95 0.90 -4.75 -8.69
C PHE A 95 -0.30 -5.70 -8.78
N ALA A 96 -0.06 -7.00 -9.00
CA ALA A 96 -1.11 -8.01 -9.03
C ALA A 96 -1.91 -8.06 -7.72
N THR A 97 -1.24 -7.93 -6.57
CA THR A 97 -1.89 -7.90 -5.25
C THR A 97 -2.92 -6.77 -5.14
N LEU A 98 -2.62 -5.57 -5.65
CA LEU A 98 -3.57 -4.45 -5.62
C LEU A 98 -4.75 -4.63 -6.59
N LEU A 99 -4.52 -5.24 -7.76
CA LEU A 99 -5.60 -5.62 -8.67
C LEU A 99 -6.50 -6.72 -8.07
N ASP A 100 -5.90 -7.65 -7.32
CA ASP A 100 -6.64 -8.70 -6.61
C ASP A 100 -7.55 -8.09 -5.54
N VAL A 101 -7.05 -7.09 -4.78
CA VAL A 101 -7.87 -6.33 -3.83
C VAL A 101 -9.04 -5.64 -4.53
N GLU A 102 -8.83 -4.94 -5.64
CA GLU A 102 -9.94 -4.31 -6.40
C GLU A 102 -10.99 -5.36 -6.82
N ARG A 103 -10.54 -6.50 -7.35
CA ARG A 103 -11.44 -7.57 -7.81
C ARG A 103 -12.26 -8.17 -6.67
N GLU A 104 -11.65 -8.35 -5.50
CA GLU A 104 -12.30 -8.94 -4.33
C GLU A 104 -13.19 -7.94 -3.56
N ALA A 105 -12.99 -6.65 -3.76
CA ALA A 105 -13.68 -5.59 -3.01
C ALA A 105 -15.17 -5.41 -3.35
N ALA A 106 -15.70 -6.10 -4.35
CA ALA A 106 -17.10 -5.98 -4.78
C ALA A 106 -17.56 -4.51 -5.00
N GLY A 107 -16.68 -3.68 -5.57
CA GLY A 107 -16.94 -2.25 -5.83
C GLY A 107 -16.57 -1.30 -4.69
N ALA A 108 -16.17 -1.80 -3.52
CA ALA A 108 -15.77 -0.96 -2.39
C ALA A 108 -14.40 -0.28 -2.59
N VAL A 109 -13.58 -0.77 -3.51
CA VAL A 109 -12.23 -0.28 -3.84
C VAL A 109 -12.11 -0.20 -5.36
N LYS A 110 -11.37 0.81 -5.86
CA LYS A 110 -11.03 0.96 -7.27
C LYS A 110 -9.57 1.37 -7.44
N VAL A 111 -8.86 0.71 -8.36
CA VAL A 111 -7.55 1.17 -8.84
C VAL A 111 -7.79 2.22 -9.93
N VAL A 112 -7.50 3.47 -9.59
CA VAL A 112 -7.77 4.62 -10.46
C VAL A 112 -6.54 4.98 -11.30
N ARG A 113 -6.79 5.46 -12.53
CA ARG A 113 -5.76 5.84 -13.51
C ARG A 113 -5.89 7.29 -13.98
N THR A 114 -6.97 7.96 -13.60
CA THR A 114 -7.23 9.35 -13.97
C THR A 114 -7.73 10.16 -12.78
N ALA A 115 -7.57 11.48 -12.85
CA ALA A 115 -8.11 12.38 -11.83
C ALA A 115 -9.66 12.34 -11.77
N ASP A 116 -10.32 12.06 -12.90
CA ASP A 116 -11.78 11.96 -12.93
C ASP A 116 -12.28 10.72 -12.22
N GLU A 117 -11.61 9.57 -12.40
CA GLU A 117 -11.92 8.36 -11.63
C GLU A 117 -11.72 8.57 -10.12
N LEU A 118 -10.66 9.28 -9.73
CA LEU A 118 -10.43 9.62 -8.32
C LEU A 118 -11.57 10.48 -7.75
N ARG A 119 -12.03 11.48 -8.49
CA ARG A 119 -13.16 12.33 -8.09
C ARG A 119 -14.45 11.52 -7.96
N THR A 120 -14.75 10.64 -8.91
CA THR A 120 -15.92 9.76 -8.83
C THR A 120 -15.88 8.89 -7.58
N CYS A 121 -14.73 8.30 -7.24
CA CYS A 121 -14.56 7.53 -6.01
C CYS A 121 -14.87 8.33 -4.73
N PHE A 122 -14.52 9.62 -4.70
CA PHE A 122 -14.85 10.48 -3.56
C PHE A 122 -16.34 10.82 -3.49
N GLU A 123 -17.03 10.88 -4.62
CA GLU A 123 -18.47 11.16 -4.69
C GLU A 123 -19.32 9.94 -4.29
N ASP A 124 -18.94 8.74 -4.73
CA ASP A 124 -19.69 7.50 -4.48
C ASP A 124 -19.22 6.73 -3.23
N GLY A 125 -18.11 7.15 -2.62
CA GLY A 125 -17.53 6.54 -1.43
C GLY A 125 -16.72 5.27 -1.71
N THR A 126 -16.37 4.97 -2.96
CA THR A 126 -15.40 3.94 -3.29
C THR A 126 -14.00 4.36 -2.85
N VAL A 127 -13.22 3.44 -2.27
CA VAL A 127 -11.84 3.72 -1.88
C VAL A 127 -10.96 3.75 -3.12
N ALA A 128 -10.32 4.89 -3.39
CA ALA A 128 -9.41 5.02 -4.52
C ALA A 128 -7.99 4.55 -4.20
N MET A 129 -7.42 3.72 -5.07
CA MET A 129 -6.02 3.30 -5.02
C MET A 129 -5.27 3.81 -6.25
N VAL A 130 -4.25 4.62 -6.04
CA VAL A 130 -3.28 4.97 -7.09
C VAL A 130 -2.06 4.08 -6.93
N LEU A 131 -1.67 3.38 -7.99
CA LEU A 131 -0.46 2.55 -7.99
C LEU A 131 0.78 3.44 -8.12
N HIS A 132 1.79 3.21 -7.28
CA HIS A 132 3.00 4.03 -7.26
C HIS A 132 4.25 3.17 -7.14
N LEU A 133 5.22 3.33 -8.04
CA LEU A 133 6.54 2.73 -7.89
C LEU A 133 7.37 3.60 -6.94
N GLU A 134 7.65 3.10 -5.73
CA GLU A 134 8.59 3.71 -4.80
C GLU A 134 9.98 3.09 -5.04
N GLY A 135 10.76 3.78 -5.86
CA GLY A 135 11.99 3.24 -6.40
C GLY A 135 11.81 2.79 -7.86
N ALA A 136 12.76 3.19 -8.69
CA ALA A 136 12.78 2.90 -10.13
C ALA A 136 13.83 1.83 -10.45
N GLU A 137 13.90 0.78 -9.63
CA GLU A 137 14.72 -0.41 -9.87
C GLU A 137 14.13 -1.49 -10.80
N PRO A 138 12.86 -1.40 -11.29
CA PRO A 138 12.12 -2.56 -11.78
C PRO A 138 12.96 -3.36 -12.75
#